data_AF-A0A962V2C9-F1
#
_entry.id   AF-A0A962V2C9-F1
#
_cell.length_a   1.000
_cell.length_b   1.000
_cell.length_c   1.000
_cell.angle_alpha   90.00
_cell.angle_beta   90.00
_cell.angle_gamma   90.00
#
_symmetry.space_group_name_H-M   'P 1'
#
loop_
_entity.id
_entity.type
_entity.pdbx_description
1 polymer ?
#
loop_
_entity_poly.entity_id
_entity_poly.type
_entity_poly.pdbx_seq_one_letter_code
_entity_poly.pdbx_strand_id
1 'polypeptide(L)'
;MLTLKFTVFGGCEIHLPGNATLPISTRKNKALLVYLAMSAGQPQLRGKLTALLWDRSAEEQARASLRQTLWSLRKTMAAADADILRANADLVWLETDSFEVDAVRFQQLLEQNTIESLQQAVGLYRGDFLAGFSLREESFEEWLMSEREHLRERAMQALRRLLEHYEAQDELEAGLNISRQLLALDPLQESAYRAMMRLYWHNGQRSSALRQYETCARQLRDELGITPDPQTRELYQRILNNQPAQHPPVAPERLSNIDTGVQTIHYCYTPDKTRIAYTSIGTGPALVKAANWL
;
A
#
# COMPACT_ATOMS: atom_id res chain seq x y z
N MET A 1 30.34 -1.72 -2.87
CA MET A 1 30.02 -0.30 -2.63
C MET A 1 29.28 -0.20 -1.30
N LEU A 2 29.56 0.83 -0.52
CA LEU A 2 28.95 1.07 0.78
C LEU A 2 27.54 1.66 0.58
N THR A 3 26.49 0.84 0.70
CA THR A 3 25.11 1.29 0.48
C THR A 3 24.49 1.82 1.78
N LEU A 4 24.17 3.12 1.82
CA LEU A 4 23.44 3.71 2.95
C LEU A 4 22.00 3.20 2.99
N LYS A 5 21.45 2.95 4.18
CA LYS A 5 20.05 2.54 4.34
C LYS A 5 19.25 3.61 5.06
N PHE A 6 18.24 4.14 4.40
CA PHE A 6 17.27 5.06 4.96
C PHE A 6 16.08 4.25 5.45
N THR A 7 15.87 4.27 6.76
CA THR A 7 14.71 3.69 7.43
C THR A 7 13.75 4.82 7.78
N VAL A 8 12.71 4.97 6.96
CA VAL A 8 11.77 6.09 7.04
C VAL A 8 10.35 5.65 7.37
N PHE A 9 10.03 4.36 7.39
CA PHE A 9 8.78 3.87 7.99
C PHE A 9 8.91 3.67 9.50
N GLY A 10 8.04 4.33 10.27
CA GLY A 10 8.05 4.25 11.73
C GLY A 10 9.15 5.07 12.42
N GLY A 11 9.92 5.87 11.67
CA GLY A 11 10.99 6.70 12.23
C GLY A 11 11.78 7.43 11.16
N CYS A 12 12.96 7.95 11.53
CA CYS A 12 13.88 8.62 10.60
C CYS A 12 15.34 8.33 10.99
N GLU A 13 15.84 7.22 10.46
CA GLU A 13 17.19 6.72 10.71
C GLU A 13 17.93 6.50 9.39
N ILE A 14 19.22 6.80 9.40
CA ILE A 14 20.10 6.62 8.25
C ILE A 14 21.24 5.76 8.75
N HIS A 15 21.41 4.58 8.18
CA HIS A 15 22.38 3.59 8.60
C HIS A 15 23.52 3.50 7.59
N LEU A 16 24.74 3.47 8.13
CA LEU A 16 25.94 3.06 7.42
C LEU A 16 25.92 1.55 7.17
N PRO A 17 26.75 1.08 6.22
CA PRO A 17 27.01 -0.34 6.09
C PRO A 17 27.56 -0.91 7.40
N GLY A 18 27.01 -2.04 7.83
CA GLY A 18 27.25 -2.56 9.18
C GLY A 18 26.27 -2.06 10.25
N ASN A 19 25.21 -1.34 9.85
CA ASN A 19 24.06 -0.96 10.68
C ASN A 19 24.35 0.08 11.79
N ALA A 20 25.47 0.81 11.70
CA ALA A 20 25.74 1.96 12.56
C ALA A 20 24.95 3.19 12.09
N THR A 21 24.32 3.94 13.00
CA THR A 21 23.55 5.13 12.64
C THR A 21 24.46 6.29 12.26
N LEU A 22 24.19 6.94 11.13
CA LEU A 22 24.86 8.17 10.70
C LEU A 22 24.41 9.34 11.60
N PRO A 23 25.33 10.00 12.33
CA PRO A 23 24.97 11.02 13.32
C PRO A 23 24.65 12.36 12.64
N ILE A 24 23.44 12.47 12.08
CA ILE A 24 22.95 13.71 11.49
C ILE A 24 22.48 14.67 12.60
N SER A 25 23.18 15.80 12.70
CA SER A 25 23.10 16.71 13.85
C SER A 25 21.79 17.49 13.98
N THR A 26 21.05 17.71 12.89
CA THR A 26 19.84 18.55 12.92
C THR A 26 18.67 17.90 12.19
N ARG A 27 17.44 18.23 12.61
CA ARG A 27 16.23 17.81 11.90
C ARG A 27 16.21 18.32 10.46
N LYS A 28 16.60 19.58 10.19
CA LYS A 28 16.67 20.10 8.82
C LYS A 28 17.64 19.33 7.92
N ASN A 29 18.79 18.93 8.46
CA ASN A 29 19.74 18.08 7.72
C ASN A 29 19.11 16.72 7.36
N LYS A 30 18.40 16.10 8.31
CA LYS A 30 17.66 14.84 8.05
C LYS A 30 16.55 15.03 7.01
N ALA A 31 15.76 16.09 7.15
CA ALA A 31 14.66 16.42 6.23
C ALA A 31 15.17 16.60 4.79
N LEU A 32 16.25 17.35 4.59
CA LEU A 32 16.87 17.52 3.27
C LEU A 32 17.33 16.19 2.70
N LEU A 33 18.04 15.37 3.48
CA LEU A 33 18.52 14.08 3.01
C LEU A 33 17.37 13.14 2.63
N VAL A 34 16.35 13.02 3.48
CA VAL A 34 15.19 12.16 3.18
C VAL A 34 14.45 12.65 1.94
N TYR A 35 14.20 13.96 1.82
CA TYR A 35 13.55 14.52 0.65
C TYR A 35 14.32 14.21 -0.65
N LEU A 36 15.65 14.36 -0.63
CA LEU A 36 16.49 14.00 -1.78
C LEU A 36 16.52 12.49 -2.05
N ALA A 37 16.51 11.66 -1.00
CA ALA A 37 16.49 10.21 -1.12
C ALA A 37 15.16 9.70 -1.71
N MET A 38 14.03 10.29 -1.32
CA MET A 38 12.71 10.01 -1.90
C MET A 38 12.62 10.44 -3.37
N SER A 39 13.44 11.40 -3.81
CA SER A 39 13.54 11.79 -5.22
C SER A 39 14.31 10.77 -6.08
N ALA A 40 14.81 9.67 -5.49
CA ALA A 40 15.45 8.54 -6.18
C ALA A 40 16.53 8.94 -7.21
N GLY A 41 17.37 9.91 -6.85
CA GLY A 41 18.46 10.40 -7.70
C GLY A 41 18.08 11.52 -8.66
N GLN A 42 16.81 11.90 -8.75
CA GLN A 42 16.37 13.04 -9.57
C GLN A 42 16.91 14.37 -9.02
N PRO A 43 17.66 15.16 -9.83
CA PRO A 43 18.19 16.43 -9.37
C PRO A 43 17.13 17.45 -8.98
N GLN A 44 17.30 18.06 -7.80
CA GLN A 44 16.38 19.05 -7.25
C GLN A 44 16.96 20.45 -7.33
N LEU A 45 16.16 21.41 -7.80
CA LEU A 45 16.53 22.82 -7.83
C LEU A 45 16.78 23.37 -6.43
N ARG A 46 17.86 24.11 -6.27
CA ARG A 46 18.19 24.80 -5.01
C ARG A 46 17.06 25.71 -4.54
N GLY A 47 16.40 26.41 -5.47
CA GLY A 47 15.23 27.25 -5.19
C GLY A 47 14.06 26.47 -4.59
N LYS A 48 13.78 25.27 -5.12
CA LYS A 48 12.74 24.37 -4.59
C LYS A 48 13.09 23.91 -3.18
N LEU A 49 14.34 23.53 -2.94
CA LEU A 49 14.81 23.11 -1.62
C LEU A 49 14.76 24.25 -0.59
N THR A 50 15.08 25.48 -1.01
CA THR A 50 14.97 26.65 -0.15
C THR A 50 13.52 26.96 0.20
N ALA A 51 12.61 26.91 -0.77
CA ALA A 51 11.19 27.10 -0.55
C ALA A 51 10.61 26.01 0.37
N LEU A 52 11.06 24.75 0.22
CA LEU A 52 10.58 23.65 1.04
C LEU A 52 11.01 23.75 2.52
N LEU A 53 12.28 24.03 2.78
CA LEU A 53 12.89 23.88 4.12
C LEU A 53 13.20 25.20 4.83
N TRP A 54 12.99 26.34 4.16
CA TRP A 54 13.20 27.69 4.69
C TRP A 54 12.16 28.68 4.14
N ASP A 55 10.91 28.25 3.99
CA ASP A 55 9.76 29.05 3.51
C ASP A 55 9.56 30.39 4.24
N ARG A 56 9.95 30.47 5.52
CA ARG A 56 9.85 31.67 6.37
C ARG A 56 11.05 32.61 6.29
N SER A 57 12.08 32.26 5.53
CA SER A 57 13.31 33.04 5.43
C SER A 57 13.32 33.88 4.17
N ALA A 58 13.90 35.08 4.25
CA ALA A 58 14.23 35.85 3.06
C ALA A 58 15.17 35.04 2.14
N GLU A 59 15.08 35.26 0.83
CA GLU A 59 15.73 34.42 -0.18
C GLU A 59 17.25 34.27 0.02
N GLU A 60 17.96 35.37 0.32
CA GLU A 60 19.41 35.34 0.57
C GLU A 60 19.76 34.47 1.78
N GLN A 61 18.98 34.61 2.87
CA GLN A 61 19.16 33.84 4.09
C GLN A 61 18.83 32.35 3.88
N ALA A 62 17.80 32.05 3.10
CA ALA A 62 17.44 30.68 2.74
C ALA A 62 18.57 30.01 1.93
N ARG A 63 19.11 30.71 0.92
CA ARG A 63 20.24 30.22 0.12
C ARG A 63 21.50 30.02 0.96
N ALA A 64 21.79 30.93 1.90
CA ALA A 64 22.90 30.79 2.84
C ALA A 64 22.73 29.57 3.75
N SER A 65 21.51 29.37 4.28
CA SER A 65 21.18 28.22 5.13
C SER A 65 21.29 26.89 4.39
N LEU A 66 20.85 26.84 3.12
CA LEU A 66 21.05 25.67 2.26
C LEU A 66 22.55 25.37 2.07
N ARG A 67 23.39 26.37 1.77
CA ARG A 67 24.85 26.18 1.65
C ARG A 67 25.46 25.60 2.92
N GLN A 68 25.11 26.14 4.09
CA GLN A 68 25.60 25.66 5.37
C GLN A 68 25.16 24.23 5.67
N THR A 69 23.90 23.89 5.36
CA THR A 69 23.33 22.55 5.53
C THR A 69 24.05 21.55 4.65
N LEU A 70 24.25 21.85 3.36
CA LEU A 70 25.00 20.99 2.43
C LEU A 70 26.45 20.80 2.88
N TRP A 71 27.12 21.85 3.36
CA TRP A 71 28.48 21.75 3.89
C TRP A 71 28.53 20.85 5.12
N SER A 72 27.60 21.02 6.07
CA SER A 72 27.52 20.17 7.27
C SER A 72 27.26 18.71 6.91
N LEU A 73 26.34 18.45 5.98
CA LEU A 73 26.04 17.10 5.52
C LEU A 73 27.24 16.42 4.87
N ARG A 74 27.93 17.13 3.95
CA ARG A 74 29.16 16.62 3.32
C ARG A 74 30.23 16.27 4.35
N LYS A 75 30.43 17.09 5.37
CA LYS A 75 31.40 16.82 6.44
C LYS A 75 31.04 15.54 7.21
N THR A 76 29.76 15.39 7.60
CA THR A 76 29.29 14.19 8.32
C THR A 76 29.39 12.93 7.46
N MET A 77 29.06 13.03 6.18
CA MET A 77 29.11 11.91 5.24
C MET A 77 30.53 11.50 4.88
N ALA A 78 31.44 12.45 4.68
CA ALA A 78 32.86 12.18 4.43
C ALA A 78 33.55 11.51 5.63
N ALA A 79 33.20 11.91 6.86
CA ALA A 79 33.71 11.26 8.07
C ALA A 79 33.28 9.79 8.21
N ALA A 80 32.22 9.39 7.49
CA ALA A 80 31.67 8.05 7.49
C ALA A 80 31.93 7.29 6.17
N ASP A 81 32.84 7.80 5.32
CA ASP A 81 33.19 7.24 4.02
C ASP A 81 31.97 7.02 3.08
N ALA A 82 31.00 7.93 3.15
CA ALA A 82 29.70 7.83 2.46
C ALA A 82 29.39 9.06 1.60
N ASP A 83 30.29 9.43 0.69
CA ASP A 83 30.13 10.62 -0.15
C ASP A 83 29.16 10.40 -1.33
N ILE A 84 27.86 10.52 -1.03
CA ILE A 84 26.78 10.37 -2.02
C ILE A 84 26.11 11.70 -2.38
N LEU A 85 26.40 12.80 -1.68
CA LEU A 85 25.71 14.09 -1.86
C LEU A 85 26.39 14.93 -2.95
N ARG A 86 25.72 15.08 -4.09
CA ARG A 86 26.17 15.88 -5.22
C ARG A 86 25.43 17.21 -5.28
N ALA A 87 26.15 18.25 -5.70
CA ALA A 87 25.53 19.54 -5.97
C ALA A 87 26.37 20.33 -6.98
N ASN A 88 25.69 21.12 -7.81
CA ASN A 88 26.29 22.12 -8.69
C ASN A 88 25.70 23.51 -8.37
N ALA A 89 25.84 24.46 -9.31
CA ALA A 89 25.35 25.82 -9.15
C ALA A 89 23.85 25.90 -8.83
N ASP A 90 23.02 25.04 -9.44
CA ASP A 90 21.55 25.15 -9.44
C ASP A 90 20.84 23.91 -8.87
N LEU A 91 21.52 22.77 -8.84
CA LEU A 91 20.95 21.46 -8.53
C LEU A 91 21.65 20.78 -7.35
N VAL A 92 20.90 19.96 -6.63
CA VAL A 92 21.36 19.09 -5.55
C VAL A 92 20.70 17.72 -5.71
N TRP A 93 21.47 16.64 -5.56
CA TRP A 93 20.96 15.27 -5.65
C TRP A 93 21.80 14.29 -4.84
N LEU A 94 21.29 13.09 -4.66
CA LEU A 94 22.04 11.95 -4.15
C LEU A 94 22.44 11.05 -5.31
N GLU A 95 23.69 10.57 -5.32
CA GLU A 95 24.20 9.59 -6.28
C GLU A 95 23.36 8.31 -6.22
N THR A 96 22.85 7.86 -7.37
CA THR A 96 22.08 6.61 -7.47
C THR A 96 22.95 5.41 -7.10
N ASP A 97 22.31 4.28 -6.78
CA ASP A 97 22.96 2.99 -6.43
C ASP A 97 23.83 2.98 -5.16
N SER A 98 23.97 4.13 -4.49
CA SER A 98 24.76 4.27 -3.26
C SER A 98 23.91 4.31 -1.99
N PHE A 99 22.58 4.20 -2.13
CA PHE A 99 21.65 4.17 -1.02
C PHE A 99 20.38 3.36 -1.34
N GLU A 100 19.70 2.91 -0.29
CA GLU A 100 18.38 2.28 -0.32
C GLU A 100 17.45 3.05 0.62
N VAL A 101 16.18 3.22 0.22
CA VAL A 101 15.13 3.79 1.06
C VAL A 101 14.02 2.76 1.17
N ASP A 102 13.63 2.39 2.39
CA ASP A 102 12.56 1.40 2.62
C ASP A 102 11.24 1.82 1.97
N ALA A 103 10.89 3.11 1.98
CA ALA A 103 9.72 3.65 1.29
C ALA A 103 9.78 3.56 -0.25
N VAL A 104 10.94 3.78 -0.86
CA VAL A 104 11.11 3.60 -2.31
C VAL A 104 11.08 2.11 -2.66
N ARG A 105 11.76 1.27 -1.88
CA ARG A 105 11.74 -0.20 -2.07
C ARG A 105 10.34 -0.77 -1.91
N PHE A 106 9.57 -0.26 -0.96
CA PHE A 106 8.17 -0.59 -0.76
C PHE A 106 7.34 -0.34 -2.02
N GLN A 107 7.44 0.86 -2.61
CA GLN A 107 6.72 1.20 -3.84
C GLN A 107 7.12 0.28 -5.00
N GLN A 108 8.41 0.03 -5.20
CA GLN A 108 8.91 -0.89 -6.24
C GLN A 108 8.41 -2.33 -6.06
N LEU A 109 8.24 -2.80 -4.82
CA LEU A 109 7.68 -4.11 -4.53
C LEU A 109 6.18 -4.14 -4.84
N LEU A 110 5.43 -3.08 -4.55
CA LEU A 110 4.01 -3.01 -4.89
C LEU A 110 3.76 -3.06 -6.40
N GLU A 111 4.66 -2.52 -7.21
CA GLU A 111 4.58 -2.56 -8.68
C GLU A 111 4.70 -3.98 -9.26
N GLN A 112 5.43 -4.88 -8.58
CA GLN A 112 5.61 -6.27 -9.03
C GLN A 112 4.34 -7.11 -8.91
N ASN A 113 3.43 -6.71 -8.01
CA ASN A 113 2.06 -7.21 -7.93
C ASN A 113 1.92 -8.72 -7.63
N THR A 114 2.96 -9.39 -7.13
CA THR A 114 2.94 -10.79 -6.69
C THR A 114 2.70 -10.91 -5.19
N ILE A 115 2.17 -12.04 -4.70
CA ILE A 115 1.97 -12.26 -3.25
C ILE A 115 3.28 -12.11 -2.48
N GLU A 116 4.38 -12.67 -2.97
CA GLU A 116 5.70 -12.54 -2.35
C GLU A 116 6.15 -11.08 -2.25
N SER A 117 6.00 -10.31 -3.33
CA SER A 117 6.37 -8.89 -3.34
C SER A 117 5.50 -8.07 -2.37
N LEU A 118 4.20 -8.38 -2.25
CA LEU A 118 3.30 -7.74 -1.30
C LEU A 118 3.68 -8.07 0.15
N GLN A 119 4.04 -9.32 0.46
CA GLN A 119 4.50 -9.72 1.79
C GLN A 119 5.77 -8.96 2.19
N GLN A 120 6.74 -8.87 1.26
CA GLN A 120 7.96 -8.11 1.48
C GLN A 120 7.67 -6.62 1.68
N ALA A 121 6.80 -6.02 0.86
CA ALA A 121 6.41 -4.62 0.98
C ALA A 121 5.76 -4.33 2.35
N VAL A 122 4.76 -5.12 2.75
CA VAL A 122 4.10 -4.96 4.06
C VAL A 122 5.10 -5.12 5.21
N GLY A 123 6.08 -6.02 5.09
CA GLY A 123 7.15 -6.17 6.10
C GLY A 123 8.08 -4.95 6.26
N LEU A 124 8.17 -4.08 5.25
CA LEU A 124 8.90 -2.80 5.32
C LEU A 124 8.07 -1.71 6.00
N TYR A 125 6.74 -1.74 5.87
CA TYR A 125 5.84 -0.74 6.44
C TYR A 125 5.64 -0.97 7.95
N ARG A 126 6.52 -0.39 8.77
CA ARG A 126 6.53 -0.56 10.24
C ARG A 126 5.81 0.56 11.01
N GLY A 127 5.25 1.52 10.30
CA GLY A 127 4.57 2.69 10.84
C GLY A 127 4.56 3.81 9.81
N ASP A 128 3.89 4.92 10.13
CA ASP A 128 3.76 6.05 9.20
C ASP A 128 5.15 6.58 8.78
N PHE A 129 5.20 7.11 7.55
CA PHE A 129 6.41 7.71 6.99
C PHE A 129 6.88 8.88 7.87
N LEU A 130 8.15 8.84 8.28
CA LEU A 130 8.78 9.75 9.24
C LEU A 130 7.94 9.95 10.51
N ALA A 131 7.41 8.87 11.09
CA ALA A 131 6.63 8.94 12.33
C ALA A 131 7.36 9.75 13.43
N GLY A 132 6.64 10.66 14.09
CA GLY A 132 7.19 11.56 15.11
C GLY A 132 8.13 12.67 14.60
N PHE A 133 8.33 12.78 13.29
CA PHE A 133 9.10 13.85 12.68
C PHE A 133 8.20 15.03 12.30
N SER A 134 8.67 16.22 12.63
CA SER A 134 8.07 17.50 12.23
C SER A 134 9.12 18.62 12.22
N LEU A 135 8.86 19.61 11.37
CA LEU A 135 9.54 20.88 11.23
C LEU A 135 8.56 22.05 11.48
N ARG A 136 9.07 23.28 11.43
CA ARG A 136 8.27 24.50 11.59
C ARG A 136 7.79 25.06 10.26
N GLU A 137 8.43 24.64 9.17
CA GLU A 137 8.19 25.08 7.81
C GLU A 137 6.96 24.36 7.24
N GLU A 138 5.96 25.15 6.85
CA GLU A 138 4.65 24.68 6.40
C GLU A 138 4.79 23.93 5.07
N SER A 139 5.62 24.45 4.14
CA SER A 139 5.85 23.78 2.86
C SER A 139 6.41 22.37 3.01
N PHE A 140 7.24 22.11 4.04
CA PHE A 140 7.73 20.76 4.32
C PHE A 140 6.65 19.88 4.96
N GLU A 141 5.87 20.43 5.89
CA GLU A 141 4.78 19.69 6.53
C GLU A 141 3.69 19.30 5.52
N GLU A 142 3.36 20.16 4.57
CA GLU A 142 2.43 19.83 3.47
C GLU A 142 2.94 18.67 2.61
N TRP A 143 4.21 18.72 2.19
CA TRP A 143 4.84 17.62 1.46
C TRP A 143 4.82 16.33 2.29
N LEU A 144 5.17 16.41 3.58
CA LEU A 144 5.22 15.27 4.47
C LEU A 144 3.84 14.64 4.68
N MET A 145 2.80 15.45 4.85
CA MET A 145 1.41 14.98 4.98
C MET A 145 0.95 14.28 3.71
N SER A 146 1.24 14.86 2.54
CA SER A 146 0.88 14.24 1.25
C SER A 146 1.59 12.90 1.05
N GLU A 147 2.88 12.81 1.40
CA GLU A 147 3.64 11.56 1.26
C GLU A 147 3.15 10.49 2.25
N ARG A 148 2.84 10.87 3.48
CA ARG A 148 2.26 9.97 4.50
C ARG A 148 0.94 9.38 4.02
N GLU A 149 0.02 10.22 3.55
CA GLU A 149 -1.29 9.77 3.07
C GLU A 149 -1.12 8.80 1.89
N HIS A 150 -0.31 9.18 0.90
CA HIS A 150 -0.05 8.36 -0.27
C HIS A 150 0.49 6.97 0.09
N LEU A 151 1.54 6.91 0.93
CA LEU A 151 2.16 5.66 1.34
C LEU A 151 1.23 4.80 2.21
N ARG A 152 0.41 5.44 3.05
CA ARG A 152 -0.58 4.77 3.90
C ARG A 152 -1.70 4.13 3.09
N GLU A 153 -2.28 4.85 2.13
CA GLU A 153 -3.27 4.29 1.21
C GLU A 153 -2.70 3.09 0.44
N ARG A 154 -1.46 3.22 -0.04
CA ARG A 154 -0.73 2.16 -0.75
C ARG A 154 -0.53 0.92 0.14
N ALA A 155 -0.19 1.11 1.42
CA ALA A 155 -0.05 0.04 2.40
C ALA A 155 -1.38 -0.65 2.71
N MET A 156 -2.46 0.13 2.91
CA MET A 156 -3.80 -0.42 3.13
C MET A 156 -4.28 -1.27 1.96
N GLN A 157 -4.02 -0.84 0.72
CA GLN A 157 -4.35 -1.62 -0.48
C GLN A 157 -3.57 -2.95 -0.54
N ALA A 158 -2.27 -2.91 -0.21
CA ALA A 158 -1.44 -4.12 -0.17
C ALA A 158 -1.92 -5.11 0.90
N LEU A 159 -2.21 -4.61 2.11
CA LEU A 159 -2.76 -5.39 3.22
C LEU A 159 -4.10 -6.03 2.85
N ARG A 160 -5.04 -5.29 2.25
CA ARG A 160 -6.33 -5.84 1.81
C ARG A 160 -6.17 -7.01 0.83
N ARG A 161 -5.25 -6.89 -0.13
CA ARG A 161 -4.98 -7.95 -1.10
C ARG A 161 -4.33 -9.19 -0.49
N LEU A 162 -3.40 -9.00 0.46
CA LEU A 162 -2.85 -10.12 1.22
C LEU A 162 -3.92 -10.80 2.08
N LEU A 163 -4.82 -10.01 2.67
CA LEU A 163 -5.92 -10.53 3.47
C LEU A 163 -6.86 -11.40 2.62
N GLU A 164 -7.27 -10.92 1.44
CA GLU A 164 -8.05 -11.69 0.48
C GLU A 164 -7.35 -13.00 0.10
N HIS A 165 -6.03 -12.96 -0.12
CA HIS A 165 -5.24 -14.16 -0.43
C HIS A 165 -5.25 -15.17 0.72
N TYR A 166 -4.96 -14.75 1.95
CA TYR A 166 -4.93 -15.65 3.11
C TYR A 166 -6.31 -16.16 3.49
N GLU A 167 -7.34 -15.35 3.31
CA GLU A 167 -8.71 -15.77 3.52
C GLU A 167 -9.13 -16.86 2.52
N ALA A 168 -8.75 -16.72 1.25
CA ALA A 168 -9.05 -17.72 0.22
C ALA A 168 -8.33 -19.07 0.45
N GLN A 169 -7.19 -19.05 1.13
CA GLN A 169 -6.42 -20.25 1.48
C GLN A 169 -6.73 -20.77 2.89
N ASP A 170 -7.63 -20.12 3.63
CA ASP A 170 -7.96 -20.39 5.03
C ASP A 170 -6.74 -20.38 5.98
N GLU A 171 -5.74 -19.56 5.64
CA GLU A 171 -4.49 -19.39 6.40
C GLU A 171 -4.74 -18.50 7.62
N LEU A 172 -5.24 -19.12 8.70
CA LEU A 172 -5.71 -18.44 9.91
C LEU A 172 -4.70 -17.42 10.47
N GLU A 173 -3.50 -17.86 10.84
CA GLU A 173 -2.55 -16.99 11.55
C GLU A 173 -2.06 -15.82 10.68
N ALA A 174 -1.79 -16.08 9.40
CA ALA A 174 -1.37 -15.04 8.47
C ALA A 174 -2.50 -14.03 8.22
N GLY A 175 -3.72 -14.50 7.97
CA GLY A 175 -4.90 -13.64 7.78
C GLY A 175 -5.24 -12.81 9.01
N LEU A 176 -5.13 -13.37 10.22
CA LEU A 176 -5.31 -12.63 11.47
C LEU A 176 -4.24 -11.56 11.66
N ASN A 177 -2.97 -11.86 11.36
CA ASN A 177 -1.88 -10.88 11.45
C ASN A 177 -2.11 -9.70 10.51
N ILE A 178 -2.43 -9.96 9.24
CA ILE A 178 -2.74 -8.91 8.26
C ILE A 178 -3.97 -8.09 8.67
N SER A 179 -5.02 -8.75 9.20
CA SER A 179 -6.20 -8.05 9.69
C SER A 179 -5.89 -7.11 10.84
N ARG A 180 -5.06 -7.53 11.81
CA ARG A 180 -4.62 -6.67 12.92
C ARG A 180 -3.82 -5.47 12.43
N GLN A 181 -2.94 -5.66 11.43
CA GLN A 181 -2.20 -4.54 10.83
C GLN A 181 -3.15 -3.55 10.13
N LEU A 182 -4.15 -4.04 9.39
CA LEU A 182 -5.15 -3.17 8.76
C LEU A 182 -5.94 -2.37 9.79
N LEU A 183 -6.35 -3.00 10.91
CA LEU A 183 -7.07 -2.35 12.00
C LEU A 183 -6.20 -1.38 12.83
N ALA A 184 -4.88 -1.60 12.88
CA ALA A 184 -3.96 -0.65 13.49
C ALA A 184 -3.83 0.64 12.67
N LEU A 185 -3.99 0.54 11.34
CA LEU A 185 -4.10 1.72 10.48
C LEU A 185 -5.49 2.32 10.63
N ASP A 186 -6.53 1.57 10.34
CA ASP A 186 -7.90 2.06 10.39
C ASP A 186 -8.80 1.12 11.19
N PRO A 187 -9.06 1.46 12.47
CA PRO A 187 -9.93 0.70 13.36
C PRO A 187 -11.38 0.59 12.87
N LEU A 188 -11.81 1.38 11.90
CA LEU A 188 -13.18 1.39 11.39
C LEU A 188 -13.35 0.51 10.14
N GLN A 189 -12.31 -0.21 9.71
CA GLN A 189 -12.37 -1.13 8.56
C GLN A 189 -13.17 -2.40 8.88
N GLU A 190 -14.49 -2.33 8.69
CA GLU A 190 -15.39 -3.48 8.87
C GLU A 190 -14.96 -4.73 8.07
N SER A 191 -14.36 -4.54 6.89
CA SER A 191 -13.87 -5.63 6.04
C SER A 191 -12.83 -6.51 6.73
N ALA A 192 -11.91 -5.93 7.53
CA ALA A 192 -10.95 -6.69 8.33
C ALA A 192 -11.63 -7.48 9.45
N TYR A 193 -12.59 -6.89 10.16
CA TYR A 193 -13.38 -7.62 11.15
C TYR A 193 -14.10 -8.80 10.53
N ARG A 194 -14.75 -8.61 9.37
CA ARG A 194 -15.43 -9.69 8.64
C ARG A 194 -14.47 -10.81 8.21
N ALA A 195 -13.27 -10.48 7.74
CA ALA A 195 -12.27 -11.48 7.38
C ALA A 195 -11.84 -12.31 8.61
N MET A 196 -11.54 -11.65 9.73
CA MET A 196 -11.22 -12.34 10.99
C MET A 196 -12.38 -13.24 11.46
N MET A 197 -13.63 -12.77 11.35
CA MET A 197 -14.81 -13.58 11.66
C MET A 197 -14.89 -14.85 10.81
N ARG A 198 -14.64 -14.76 9.49
CA ARG A 198 -14.65 -15.91 8.58
C ARG A 198 -13.51 -16.88 8.88
N LEU A 199 -12.28 -16.38 9.01
CA LEU A 199 -11.10 -17.18 9.35
C LEU A 199 -11.29 -17.96 10.66
N TYR A 200 -11.74 -17.29 11.73
CA TYR A 200 -12.03 -17.97 12.99
C TYR A 200 -13.12 -19.03 12.84
N TRP A 201 -14.18 -18.74 12.08
CA TRP A 201 -15.30 -19.65 11.95
C TRP A 201 -14.96 -20.89 11.12
N HIS A 202 -14.25 -20.75 10.00
CA HIS A 202 -13.78 -21.89 9.19
C HIS A 202 -12.83 -22.80 9.97
N ASN A 203 -12.01 -22.22 10.86
CA ASN A 203 -11.11 -22.94 11.75
C ASN A 203 -11.79 -23.46 13.03
N GLY A 204 -13.12 -23.49 13.09
CA GLY A 204 -13.89 -24.04 14.21
C GLY A 204 -13.93 -23.16 15.47
N GLN A 205 -13.33 -21.97 15.44
CA GLN A 205 -13.25 -21.02 16.57
C GLN A 205 -14.45 -20.06 16.59
N ARG A 206 -15.67 -20.60 16.60
CA ARG A 206 -16.92 -19.82 16.54
C ARG A 206 -17.01 -18.71 17.60
N SER A 207 -16.63 -19.00 18.85
CA SER A 207 -16.66 -18.00 19.94
C SER A 207 -15.69 -16.84 19.72
N SER A 208 -14.57 -17.06 19.00
CA SER A 208 -13.64 -16.00 18.63
C SER A 208 -14.23 -15.13 17.51
N ALA A 209 -14.90 -15.75 16.53
CA ALA A 209 -15.59 -15.04 15.46
C ALA A 209 -16.71 -14.12 15.99
N LEU A 210 -17.56 -14.61 16.90
CA LEU A 210 -18.62 -13.78 17.51
C LEU A 210 -18.06 -12.61 18.32
N ARG A 211 -16.98 -12.82 19.08
CA ARG A 211 -16.28 -11.74 19.81
C ARG A 211 -15.71 -10.66 18.87
N GLN A 212 -15.30 -11.04 17.67
CA GLN A 212 -14.79 -10.07 16.70
C GLN A 212 -15.88 -9.14 16.17
N TYR A 213 -17.10 -9.64 15.97
CA TYR A 213 -18.26 -8.80 15.66
C TYR A 213 -18.57 -7.81 16.79
N GLU A 214 -18.55 -8.27 18.05
CA GLU A 214 -18.81 -7.40 19.20
C GLU A 214 -17.78 -6.29 19.32
N THR A 215 -16.51 -6.60 19.03
CA THR A 215 -15.43 -5.59 18.97
C THR A 215 -15.71 -4.57 17.87
N CYS A 216 -16.04 -5.01 16.65
CA CYS A 216 -16.42 -4.13 15.53
C CYS A 216 -17.59 -3.20 15.89
N ALA A 217 -18.67 -3.78 16.42
CA ALA A 217 -19.89 -3.05 16.78
C ALA A 217 -19.70 -2.07 17.95
N ARG A 218 -18.67 -2.29 18.79
CA ARG A 218 -18.26 -1.35 19.82
C ARG A 218 -17.46 -0.21 19.21
N GLN A 219 -16.43 -0.53 18.42
CA GLN A 219 -15.56 0.45 17.78
C GLN A 219 -16.35 1.45 16.91
N LEU A 220 -17.24 0.97 16.04
CA LEU A 220 -18.07 1.84 15.17
C LEU A 220 -19.02 2.73 15.96
N ARG A 221 -19.54 2.23 17.08
CA ARG A 221 -20.46 2.98 17.93
C ARG A 221 -19.73 4.05 18.71
N ASP A 222 -18.57 3.72 19.27
CA ASP A 222 -17.80 4.62 20.11
C ASP A 222 -17.20 5.76 19.27
N GLU A 223 -16.72 5.48 18.05
CA GLU A 223 -16.08 6.48 17.18
C GLU A 223 -17.07 7.24 16.28
N LEU A 224 -18.10 6.58 15.75
CA LEU A 224 -19.01 7.15 14.75
C LEU A 224 -20.49 7.18 15.17
N GLY A 225 -20.87 6.52 16.27
CA GLY A 225 -22.27 6.42 16.68
C GLY A 225 -23.14 5.54 15.76
N ILE A 226 -22.52 4.72 14.90
CA ILE A 226 -23.22 3.88 13.92
C ILE A 226 -23.21 2.39 14.31
N THR A 227 -24.11 1.63 13.71
CA THR A 227 -24.11 0.15 13.79
C THR A 227 -23.36 -0.46 12.61
N PRO A 228 -22.83 -1.70 12.74
CA PRO A 228 -22.19 -2.39 11.63
C PRO A 228 -23.06 -2.50 10.38
N ASP A 229 -22.41 -2.51 9.23
CA ASP A 229 -23.04 -2.66 7.92
C ASP A 229 -23.88 -3.95 7.81
N PRO A 230 -24.88 -4.00 6.89
CA PRO A 230 -25.71 -5.19 6.66
C PRO A 230 -24.89 -6.47 6.44
N GLN A 231 -23.81 -6.42 5.66
CA GLN A 231 -22.95 -7.57 5.38
C GLN A 231 -22.28 -8.13 6.65
N THR A 232 -21.88 -7.25 7.57
CA THR A 232 -21.24 -7.63 8.84
C THR A 232 -22.26 -8.29 9.78
N ARG A 233 -23.46 -7.72 9.85
CA ARG A 233 -24.58 -8.28 10.63
C ARG A 233 -25.06 -9.62 10.09
N GLU A 234 -25.16 -9.77 8.78
CA GLU A 234 -25.55 -11.03 8.15
C GLU A 234 -24.54 -12.14 8.47
N LEU A 235 -23.24 -11.85 8.32
CA LEU A 235 -22.19 -12.81 8.68
C LEU A 235 -22.28 -13.22 10.16
N TYR A 236 -22.50 -12.27 11.07
CA TYR A 236 -22.70 -12.56 12.48
C TYR A 236 -23.89 -13.51 12.71
N GLN A 237 -25.04 -13.24 12.07
CA GLN A 237 -26.23 -14.10 12.20
C GLN A 237 -25.98 -15.52 11.67
N ARG A 238 -25.24 -15.66 10.58
CA ARG A 238 -24.89 -16.98 10.02
C ARG A 238 -23.99 -17.77 10.96
N ILE A 239 -22.96 -17.13 11.52
CA ILE A 239 -22.08 -17.73 12.52
C ILE A 239 -22.89 -18.11 13.78
N LEU A 240 -23.81 -17.23 14.20
CA LEU A 240 -24.68 -17.47 15.35
C LEU A 240 -25.60 -18.68 15.14
N ASN A 241 -26.14 -18.84 13.94
CA ASN A 241 -27.04 -19.96 13.62
C ASN A 241 -26.29 -21.21 13.14
N ASN A 242 -24.95 -21.17 13.09
CA ASN A 242 -24.08 -22.20 12.51
C ASN A 242 -24.51 -22.61 11.09
N GLN A 243 -24.96 -21.63 10.29
CA GLN A 243 -25.40 -21.83 8.92
C GLN A 243 -24.20 -21.65 7.99
N PRO A 244 -23.67 -22.70 7.35
CA PRO A 244 -22.49 -22.61 6.50
C PRO A 244 -22.66 -21.58 5.36
N ALA A 245 -21.52 -21.19 4.77
CA ALA A 245 -21.52 -20.37 3.57
C ALA A 245 -22.37 -21.05 2.47
N GLN A 246 -23.56 -20.52 2.15
CA GLN A 246 -24.24 -20.74 0.86
C GLN A 246 -23.38 -20.13 -0.24
N HIS A 247 -22.25 -20.77 -0.55
CA HIS A 247 -21.74 -20.80 -1.91
C HIS A 247 -22.35 -22.05 -2.54
N PRO A 248 -22.99 -21.97 -3.73
CA PRO A 248 -23.10 -23.16 -4.55
C PRO A 248 -21.68 -23.72 -4.68
N PRO A 249 -21.44 -25.02 -4.49
CA PRO A 249 -20.15 -25.59 -4.79
C PRO A 249 -19.89 -25.33 -6.27
N VAL A 250 -19.04 -24.35 -6.59
CA VAL A 250 -18.31 -24.38 -7.85
C VAL A 250 -17.33 -25.52 -7.64
N ALA A 251 -17.79 -26.74 -7.91
CA ALA A 251 -16.90 -27.86 -8.10
C ALA A 251 -15.82 -27.38 -9.08
N PRO A 252 -14.54 -27.69 -8.87
CA PRO A 252 -13.58 -27.59 -9.95
C PRO A 252 -14.08 -28.54 -11.03
N GLU A 253 -14.83 -28.02 -12.00
CA GLU A 253 -15.01 -28.70 -13.26
C GLU A 253 -13.59 -28.90 -13.77
N ARG A 254 -13.13 -30.16 -13.66
CA ARG A 254 -12.04 -30.61 -14.49
C ARG A 254 -12.41 -30.16 -15.89
N LEU A 255 -11.59 -29.29 -16.48
CA LEU A 255 -11.55 -29.06 -17.91
C LEU A 255 -11.05 -30.36 -18.59
N SER A 256 -11.78 -31.45 -18.41
CA SER A 256 -11.65 -32.68 -19.15
C SER A 256 -12.75 -32.65 -20.19
N ASN A 257 -12.34 -32.26 -21.39
CA ASN A 257 -13.10 -32.24 -22.63
C ASN A 257 -14.19 -31.14 -22.65
N ILE A 258 -13.81 -29.94 -23.09
CA ILE A 258 -14.74 -29.11 -23.83
C ILE A 258 -15.07 -29.92 -25.08
N ASP A 259 -16.22 -30.59 -25.03
CA ASP A 259 -16.87 -31.08 -26.23
C ASP A 259 -17.15 -29.85 -27.08
N THR A 260 -16.34 -29.63 -28.12
CA THR A 260 -16.57 -28.61 -29.14
C THR A 260 -17.84 -29.00 -29.88
N GLY A 261 -18.97 -28.76 -29.23
CA GLY A 261 -20.30 -29.06 -29.72
C GLY A 261 -20.55 -28.34 -31.04
N VAL A 262 -21.38 -28.96 -31.88
CA VAL A 262 -21.79 -28.46 -33.19
C VAL A 262 -22.25 -27.00 -33.07
N GLN A 263 -21.50 -26.07 -33.69
CA GLN A 263 -21.94 -24.68 -33.86
C GLN A 263 -23.27 -24.68 -34.61
N THR A 264 -24.34 -24.23 -33.95
CA THR A 264 -25.63 -24.04 -34.60
C THR A 264 -25.84 -22.57 -34.90
N ILE A 265 -26.08 -22.23 -36.17
CA ILE A 265 -26.36 -20.86 -36.60
C ILE A 265 -27.87 -20.62 -36.45
N HIS A 266 -28.21 -19.57 -35.71
CA HIS A 266 -29.58 -19.09 -35.53
C HIS A 266 -29.73 -17.71 -36.15
N TYR A 267 -30.98 -17.34 -36.43
CA TYR A 267 -31.34 -16.02 -36.93
C TYR A 267 -32.43 -15.42 -36.04
N CYS A 268 -32.28 -14.17 -35.66
CA CYS A 268 -33.36 -13.37 -35.09
C CYS A 268 -33.62 -12.14 -35.96
N TYR A 269 -34.80 -11.55 -35.78
CA TYR A 269 -35.24 -10.37 -36.51
C TYR A 269 -35.54 -9.26 -35.52
N THR A 270 -35.06 -8.06 -35.80
CA THR A 270 -35.46 -6.86 -35.07
C THR A 270 -36.84 -6.39 -35.54
N PRO A 271 -37.51 -5.49 -34.78
CA PRO A 271 -38.84 -4.98 -35.14
C PRO A 271 -38.92 -4.29 -36.52
N ASP A 272 -37.81 -3.74 -37.01
CA ASP A 272 -37.66 -3.16 -38.35
C ASP A 272 -37.34 -4.21 -39.45
N LYS A 273 -37.42 -5.50 -39.12
CA LYS A 273 -37.12 -6.67 -39.97
C LYS A 273 -35.65 -6.87 -40.34
N THR A 274 -34.71 -6.20 -39.66
CA THR A 274 -33.28 -6.49 -39.85
C THR A 274 -32.96 -7.90 -39.34
N ARG A 275 -32.27 -8.71 -40.15
CA ARG A 275 -31.93 -10.10 -39.82
C ARG A 275 -30.54 -10.16 -39.18
N ILE A 276 -30.45 -10.65 -37.95
CA ILE A 276 -29.20 -10.86 -37.22
C ILE A 276 -28.92 -12.35 -37.12
N ALA A 277 -27.74 -12.78 -37.58
CA ALA A 277 -27.27 -14.15 -37.39
C ALA A 277 -26.43 -14.24 -36.11
N TYR A 278 -26.62 -15.28 -35.30
CA TYR A 278 -25.79 -15.56 -34.15
C TYR A 278 -25.51 -17.07 -34.03
N THR A 279 -24.38 -17.43 -33.44
CA THR A 279 -24.00 -18.83 -33.20
C THR A 279 -24.10 -19.17 -31.73
N SER A 280 -24.59 -20.38 -31.44
CA SER A 280 -24.56 -20.95 -30.09
C SER A 280 -23.61 -22.15 -30.06
N ILE A 281 -22.88 -22.29 -28.95
CA ILE A 281 -22.03 -23.46 -28.65
C ILE A 281 -22.30 -23.84 -27.19
N GLY A 282 -22.63 -25.11 -26.96
CA GLY A 282 -22.98 -25.63 -25.63
C GLY A 282 -24.44 -25.44 -25.24
N THR A 283 -24.79 -25.83 -24.02
CA THR A 283 -26.16 -25.84 -23.48
C THR A 283 -26.45 -24.70 -22.49
N GLY A 284 -25.47 -23.81 -22.27
CA GLY A 284 -25.59 -22.66 -21.37
C GLY A 284 -26.34 -21.46 -21.99
N PRO A 285 -26.63 -20.42 -21.19
CA PRO A 285 -27.28 -19.20 -21.68
C PRO A 285 -26.43 -18.55 -22.78
N ALA A 286 -27.08 -18.13 -23.87
CA ALA A 286 -26.38 -17.59 -25.04
C ALA A 286 -25.63 -16.29 -24.69
N LEU A 287 -24.30 -16.36 -24.69
CA LEU A 287 -23.44 -15.18 -24.66
C LEU A 287 -23.32 -14.64 -26.09
N VAL A 288 -24.04 -13.56 -26.39
CA VAL A 288 -23.92 -12.88 -27.68
C VAL A 288 -22.60 -12.12 -27.72
N LYS A 289 -21.61 -12.65 -28.43
CA LYS A 289 -20.38 -11.94 -28.77
C LYS A 289 -20.55 -11.31 -30.16
N ALA A 290 -20.53 -9.97 -30.24
CA ALA A 290 -20.46 -9.30 -31.53
C ALA A 290 -19.18 -9.74 -32.26
N ALA A 291 -19.30 -10.13 -33.52
CA ALA A 291 -18.14 -10.48 -34.32
C ALA A 291 -17.27 -9.23 -34.49
N ASN A 292 -16.00 -9.31 -34.08
CA ASN A 292 -15.00 -8.28 -34.38
C ASN A 292 -14.68 -8.33 -35.87
N TRP A 293 -15.54 -7.70 -36.68
CA TRP A 293 -15.25 -7.32 -38.06
C TRP A 293 -15.82 -5.92 -38.29
N LEU A 294 -15.07 -4.95 -37.77
CA LEU A 294 -14.79 -3.65 -38.37
C LEU A 294 -13.51 -3.10 -37.71
#